data_AF-A0A940QL49-F1
#
_entry.id   AF-A0A940QL49-F1
#
_cell.length_a   1.000
_cell.length_b   1.000
_cell.length_c   1.000
_cell.angle_alpha   90.00
_cell.angle_beta   90.00
_cell.angle_gamma   90.00
#
_symmetry.space_group_name_H-M   'P 1'
#
loop_
_entity.id
_entity.type
_entity.pdbx_description
1 polymer ?
#
loop_
_entity_poly.entity_id
_entity_poly.type
_entity_poly.pdbx_seq_one_letter_code
_entity_poly.pdbx_strand_id
1 'polypeptide(L)'
;MDTMKPCNLCPRSCGADRSKQTGFCGGGANVKLARAALHYWEEPVISGEEGSGTVFFSGCPLQCVYCQNHEISSANFGQEISVERLAEIFLELQAQGANNINLVTGTHYVPQIISALQSVKKQLYIPIVYNSSGYESIETLKMLEGYVDIYLPDLKYLDNHRALRYSAAADYVERATAAIMEMYRQVGAVQYDERGLLKKGLIVRHMVLPNGVEDSIHVLQWIAENLPLDDTLVSVMSQYTPFHRSADFPEIHRRLTEEEYDTVLVALEDLEIENGFCQELSSAQEEYTPSFRLEGVLKGESSMKETIQRLIDQFIDDYCRKQGWERIWQPVLVGIADAADPGFPKLRKLVIEDHQLPQEALPSAKTVISYFLPFLPEITKSNIGDLLPSDPWAMAYQYTNQMAADLNLHLIHWVQEQGFEAANPNAAMLYEPYLRSRWSQRHVARIAGLGSFGVNNMLLTEKGCCGRSYSIVTSMPLPVDKPCQEEYCLYKKNGSCLLCVQRCPIGALTTEGFDRVKCHHHLESNGQKNFNGATVCGKCVAGMPCSFKRP
;
A
#
# COMPACT_ATOMS: atom_id res chain seq x y z
N MET A 1 13.31 33.76 -11.48
CA MET A 1 12.23 33.98 -12.46
C MET A 1 10.93 33.61 -11.80
N ASP A 2 9.83 34.31 -12.08
CA ASP A 2 8.49 33.91 -11.64
C ASP A 2 8.10 32.63 -12.39
N THR A 3 8.36 31.46 -11.81
CA THR A 3 8.11 30.14 -12.42
C THR A 3 6.63 29.77 -12.47
N MET A 4 5.75 30.66 -12.00
CA MET A 4 4.30 30.46 -12.00
C MET A 4 3.65 30.89 -13.31
N LYS A 5 4.25 31.82 -14.08
CA LYS A 5 3.72 32.27 -15.38
C LYS A 5 4.72 33.08 -16.24
N PRO A 6 4.74 32.87 -17.56
CA PRO A 6 4.17 31.73 -18.28
C PRO A 6 4.95 30.43 -17.99
N CYS A 7 4.26 29.30 -17.81
CA CYS A 7 4.93 28.02 -17.51
C CYS A 7 5.74 27.48 -18.70
N ASN A 8 7.04 27.28 -18.47
CA ASN A 8 8.04 26.75 -19.41
C ASN A 8 8.97 25.69 -18.77
N LEU A 9 8.52 25.00 -17.72
CA LEU A 9 9.33 24.04 -16.95
C LEU A 9 9.59 22.70 -17.67
N CYS A 10 8.91 22.44 -18.78
CA CYS A 10 9.14 21.26 -19.60
C CYS A 10 9.02 21.65 -21.08
N PRO A 11 9.44 20.78 -22.01
CA PRO A 11 9.46 21.12 -23.44
C PRO A 11 8.11 21.55 -24.02
N ARG A 12 6.99 21.13 -23.39
CA ARG A 12 5.63 21.56 -23.76
C ARG A 12 5.46 23.08 -23.83
N SER A 13 6.19 23.83 -23.00
CA SER A 13 6.12 25.30 -22.95
C SER A 13 4.68 25.82 -22.94
N CYS A 14 3.80 25.19 -22.15
CA CYS A 14 2.34 25.35 -22.26
C CYS A 14 1.83 26.76 -21.93
N GLY A 15 2.66 27.61 -21.32
CA GLY A 15 2.32 29.00 -21.02
C GLY A 15 1.29 29.17 -19.90
N ALA A 16 0.89 28.09 -19.22
CA ALA A 16 -0.11 28.13 -18.16
C ALA A 16 0.30 29.09 -17.02
N ASP A 17 -0.68 29.83 -16.49
CA ASP A 17 -0.58 30.54 -15.22
C ASP A 17 -0.95 29.55 -14.10
N ARG A 18 0.07 28.97 -13.47
CA ARG A 18 -0.09 27.89 -12.48
C ARG A 18 -0.76 28.33 -11.19
N SER A 19 -0.87 29.64 -10.97
CA SER A 19 -1.65 30.20 -9.86
C SER A 19 -3.17 30.12 -10.10
N LYS A 20 -3.60 29.87 -11.36
CA LYS A 20 -5.00 29.85 -11.76
C LYS A 20 -5.44 28.52 -12.36
N GLN A 21 -4.57 27.85 -13.09
CA GLN A 21 -4.90 26.61 -13.80
C GLN A 21 -3.69 25.67 -13.87
N THR A 22 -3.94 24.38 -14.09
CA THR A 22 -2.88 23.40 -14.28
C THR A 22 -2.25 23.51 -15.68
N GLY A 23 -0.99 23.08 -15.81
CA GLY A 23 -0.36 22.88 -17.12
C GLY A 23 -0.90 21.64 -17.83
N PHE A 24 -0.42 21.40 -19.06
CA PHE A 24 -0.73 20.17 -19.82
C PHE A 24 -0.39 18.90 -19.03
N CYS A 25 0.66 18.96 -18.19
CA CYS A 25 1.07 17.85 -17.34
C CYS A 25 0.11 17.55 -16.17
N GLY A 26 -0.88 18.41 -15.90
CA GLY A 26 -1.74 18.32 -14.72
C GLY A 26 -1.19 18.99 -13.46
N GLY A 27 0.03 19.54 -13.50
CA GLY A 27 0.66 20.22 -12.37
C GLY A 27 0.13 21.64 -12.11
N GLY A 28 -0.25 21.93 -10.86
CA GLY A 28 -0.76 23.24 -10.38
C GLY A 28 0.28 24.03 -9.56
N ALA A 29 -0.13 25.01 -8.75
CA ALA A 29 0.79 25.81 -7.93
C ALA A 29 1.49 25.00 -6.81
N ASN A 30 0.75 24.10 -6.17
CA ASN A 30 1.22 23.27 -5.07
C ASN A 30 1.80 21.95 -5.58
N VAL A 31 2.74 21.38 -4.82
CA VAL A 31 3.26 20.02 -5.09
C VAL A 31 2.14 19.03 -4.84
N LYS A 32 1.96 18.05 -5.74
CA LYS A 32 1.00 16.97 -5.57
C LYS A 32 1.74 15.64 -5.60
N LEU A 33 1.57 14.83 -4.55
CA LEU A 33 2.22 13.53 -4.40
C LEU A 33 1.18 12.41 -4.29
N ALA A 34 1.51 11.25 -4.83
CA ALA A 34 0.69 10.05 -4.71
C ALA A 34 1.21 9.04 -3.68
N ARG A 35 2.53 9.07 -3.42
CA ARG A 35 3.23 8.16 -2.51
C ARG A 35 4.64 8.68 -2.18
N ALA A 36 5.10 8.45 -0.96
CA ALA A 36 6.49 8.61 -0.54
C ALA A 36 6.89 7.48 0.42
N ALA A 37 7.68 6.51 -0.04
CA ALA A 37 8.02 5.31 0.74
C ALA A 37 9.33 4.67 0.28
N LEU A 38 9.87 3.73 1.06
CA LEU A 38 10.95 2.86 0.61
C LEU A 38 10.48 1.97 -0.54
N HIS A 39 11.22 2.00 -1.65
CA HIS A 39 10.98 1.21 -2.84
C HIS A 39 12.18 0.30 -3.11
N TYR A 40 11.93 -1.00 -3.17
CA TYR A 40 12.97 -2.03 -3.23
C TYR A 40 13.22 -2.56 -4.66
N TRP A 41 12.53 -2.00 -5.66
CA TRP A 41 12.47 -2.56 -7.01
C TRP A 41 13.04 -1.63 -8.10
N GLU A 42 13.85 -0.64 -7.72
CA GLU A 42 14.72 0.10 -8.66
C GLU A 42 15.96 -0.74 -9.02
N GLU A 43 16.82 -0.23 -9.92
CA GLU A 43 18.13 -0.83 -10.22
C GLU A 43 18.92 -1.18 -8.95
N PRO A 44 19.65 -2.31 -8.92
CA PRO A 44 20.35 -2.78 -7.71
C PRO A 44 21.27 -1.73 -7.06
N VAL A 45 21.92 -0.90 -7.87
CA VAL A 45 22.82 0.18 -7.41
C VAL A 45 22.09 1.39 -6.85
N ILE A 46 20.76 1.48 -7.04
CA ILE A 46 19.88 2.52 -6.50
C ILE A 46 19.15 2.00 -5.26
N SER A 47 18.54 0.82 -5.33
CA SER A 47 17.71 0.29 -4.25
C SER A 47 18.52 -0.36 -3.14
N GLY A 48 19.57 -1.12 -3.45
CA GLY A 48 20.24 -1.97 -2.46
C GLY A 48 19.28 -2.93 -1.75
N GLU A 49 19.62 -3.35 -0.53
CA GLU A 49 18.72 -4.18 0.30
C GLU A 49 17.75 -3.32 1.14
N GLU A 50 18.12 -2.05 1.40
CA GLU A 50 17.44 -1.14 2.32
C GLU A 50 16.38 -0.27 1.62
N GLY A 51 16.40 -0.21 0.29
CA GLY A 51 15.43 0.48 -0.54
C GLY A 51 15.80 1.93 -0.88
N SER A 52 15.24 2.40 -1.98
CA SER A 52 15.28 3.80 -2.43
C SER A 52 14.13 4.58 -1.79
N GLY A 53 14.41 5.77 -1.27
CA GLY A 53 13.40 6.65 -0.70
C GLY A 53 12.62 7.35 -1.82
N THR A 54 11.63 6.66 -2.37
CA THR A 54 10.98 7.09 -3.62
C THR A 54 9.78 7.99 -3.36
N VAL A 55 9.75 9.14 -4.04
CA VAL A 55 8.70 10.15 -3.99
C VAL A 55 8.03 10.23 -5.37
N PHE A 56 6.78 9.75 -5.44
CA PHE A 56 5.98 9.71 -6.66
C PHE A 56 5.14 10.99 -6.80
N PHE A 57 5.54 11.86 -7.72
CA PHE A 57 4.81 13.08 -8.04
C PHE A 57 3.63 12.82 -8.97
N SER A 58 2.54 13.58 -8.79
CA SER A 58 1.35 13.49 -9.63
C SER A 58 1.44 14.44 -10.84
N GLY A 59 0.96 13.98 -11.99
CA GLY A 59 1.04 14.65 -13.28
C GLY A 59 2.24 14.19 -14.10
N CYS A 60 2.19 14.36 -15.42
CA CYS A 60 3.31 14.02 -16.31
C CYS A 60 3.25 14.84 -17.62
N PRO A 61 4.36 15.43 -18.10
CA PRO A 61 4.39 16.14 -19.38
C PRO A 61 4.20 15.21 -20.60
N LEU A 62 4.46 13.92 -20.41
CA LEU A 62 4.06 12.87 -21.34
C LEU A 62 2.69 12.32 -20.92
N GLN A 63 1.87 11.93 -21.89
CA GLN A 63 0.55 11.35 -21.67
C GLN A 63 0.52 9.97 -22.32
N CYS A 64 1.46 9.12 -21.89
CA CYS A 64 1.72 7.83 -22.51
C CYS A 64 0.47 6.95 -22.47
N VAL A 65 0.02 6.48 -23.63
CA VAL A 65 -1.19 5.64 -23.75
C VAL A 65 -1.03 4.28 -23.08
N TYR A 66 0.20 3.87 -22.75
CA TYR A 66 0.55 2.61 -22.10
C TYR A 66 1.12 2.79 -20.68
N CYS A 67 0.98 3.96 -20.06
CA CYS A 67 1.60 4.22 -18.76
C CYS A 67 1.08 3.26 -17.66
N GLN A 68 1.98 2.49 -17.04
CA GLN A 68 1.68 1.71 -15.82
C GLN A 68 1.19 2.63 -14.70
N ASN A 69 1.84 3.79 -14.55
CA ASN A 69 1.54 4.81 -13.56
C ASN A 69 0.41 5.78 -14.01
N HIS A 70 -0.54 5.35 -14.84
CA HIS A 70 -1.61 6.24 -15.34
C HIS A 70 -2.47 6.86 -14.23
N GLU A 71 -2.67 6.14 -13.11
CA GLU A 71 -3.41 6.63 -11.93
C GLU A 71 -2.83 7.96 -11.43
N ILE A 72 -1.50 8.09 -11.41
CA ILE A 72 -0.82 9.28 -10.89
C ILE A 72 -0.37 10.25 -11.98
N SER A 73 -0.20 9.80 -13.23
CA SER A 73 0.20 10.65 -14.35
C SER A 73 -1.01 11.30 -15.04
N SER A 74 -1.76 10.59 -15.88
CA SER A 74 -2.88 11.15 -16.65
C SER A 74 -4.13 11.37 -15.80
N ALA A 75 -4.44 10.47 -14.86
CA ALA A 75 -5.54 10.67 -13.90
C ALA A 75 -5.17 11.60 -12.74
N ASN A 76 -3.89 11.94 -12.60
CA ASN A 76 -3.37 12.94 -11.66
C ASN A 76 -3.83 12.70 -10.20
N PHE A 77 -3.95 11.44 -9.77
CA PHE A 77 -4.26 11.08 -8.39
C PHE A 77 -3.13 11.51 -7.45
N GLY A 78 -3.48 12.05 -6.29
CA GLY A 78 -2.54 12.45 -5.25
C GLY A 78 -3.09 13.53 -4.34
N GLN A 79 -2.29 13.91 -3.35
CA GLN A 79 -2.59 14.93 -2.35
C GLN A 79 -1.68 16.15 -2.56
N GLU A 80 -2.28 17.34 -2.56
CA GLU A 80 -1.51 18.59 -2.56
C GLU A 80 -0.85 18.80 -1.19
N ILE A 81 0.43 19.15 -1.21
CA ILE A 81 1.25 19.41 -0.02
C ILE A 81 2.06 20.69 -0.20
N SER A 82 2.54 21.22 0.93
CA SER A 82 3.43 22.38 0.94
C SER A 82 4.89 21.98 0.69
N VAL A 83 5.73 22.96 0.39
CA VAL A 83 7.19 22.77 0.23
C VAL A 83 7.83 22.28 1.52
N GLU A 84 7.38 22.80 2.66
CA GLU A 84 7.84 22.39 3.99
C GLU A 84 7.52 20.92 4.23
N ARG A 85 6.33 20.46 3.84
CA ARG A 85 5.99 19.04 3.96
C ARG A 85 6.85 18.16 3.07
N LEU A 86 7.14 18.59 1.84
CA LEU A 86 8.04 17.86 0.94
C LEU A 86 9.45 17.72 1.54
N ALA A 87 9.97 18.79 2.15
CA ALA A 87 11.23 18.78 2.88
C ALA A 87 11.23 17.79 4.06
N GLU A 88 10.15 17.74 4.84
CA GLU A 88 9.99 16.76 5.92
C GLU A 88 9.99 15.32 5.40
N ILE A 89 9.30 15.05 4.29
CA ILE A 89 9.27 13.72 3.66
C ILE A 89 10.69 13.24 3.31
N PHE A 90 11.54 14.11 2.76
CA PHE A 90 12.93 13.74 2.44
C PHE A 90 13.71 13.31 3.69
N LEU A 91 13.53 14.02 4.81
CA LEU A 91 14.18 13.66 6.07
C LEU A 91 13.58 12.39 6.70
N GLU A 92 12.28 12.19 6.58
CA GLU A 92 11.60 10.98 7.06
C GLU A 92 12.07 9.73 6.31
N LEU A 93 12.24 9.81 4.98
CA LEU A 93 12.77 8.70 4.17
C LEU A 93 14.23 8.39 4.53
N GLN A 94 15.05 9.43 4.72
CA GLN A 94 16.41 9.22 5.23
C GLN A 94 16.42 8.57 6.61
N ALA A 95 15.54 9.01 7.52
CA ALA A 95 15.43 8.43 8.87
C ALA A 95 14.95 6.98 8.86
N GLN A 96 14.20 6.56 7.83
CA GLN A 96 13.80 5.17 7.60
C GLN A 96 14.94 4.29 7.05
N GLY A 97 16.10 4.87 6.73
CA GLY A 97 17.25 4.14 6.20
C GLY A 97 17.32 4.09 4.67
N ALA A 98 16.61 4.98 3.96
CA ALA A 98 16.68 5.05 2.51
C ALA A 98 18.12 5.26 2.00
N ASN A 99 18.48 4.53 0.93
CA ASN A 99 19.79 4.66 0.29
C ASN A 99 19.94 5.98 -0.50
N ASN A 100 18.84 6.58 -0.95
CA ASN A 100 18.77 7.85 -1.66
C ASN A 100 17.35 8.44 -1.57
N ILE A 101 17.17 9.69 -2.00
CA ILE A 101 15.85 10.26 -2.30
C ILE A 101 15.62 10.24 -3.80
N ASN A 102 14.64 9.47 -4.25
CA ASN A 102 14.33 9.26 -5.67
C ASN A 102 13.07 10.01 -6.08
N LEU A 103 13.26 11.04 -6.90
CA LEU A 103 12.23 11.97 -7.34
C LEU A 103 11.65 11.50 -8.67
N VAL A 104 10.48 10.83 -8.63
CA VAL A 104 9.87 10.22 -9.82
C VAL A 104 8.89 11.19 -10.47
N THR A 105 9.19 11.62 -11.71
CA THR A 105 8.36 12.55 -12.51
C THR A 105 8.17 13.93 -11.86
N GLY A 106 9.25 14.49 -11.30
CA GLY A 106 9.24 15.76 -10.57
C GLY A 106 9.28 17.05 -11.43
N THR A 107 9.37 16.97 -12.76
CA THR A 107 9.67 18.07 -13.70
C THR A 107 8.87 19.35 -13.44
N HIS A 108 7.55 19.23 -13.37
CA HIS A 108 6.67 20.37 -13.16
C HIS A 108 6.71 20.90 -11.73
N TYR A 109 7.41 20.28 -10.79
CA TYR A 109 7.58 20.79 -9.43
C TYR A 109 9.04 21.15 -9.10
N VAL A 110 9.94 21.20 -10.08
CA VAL A 110 11.38 21.49 -9.86
C VAL A 110 11.64 22.75 -9.01
N PRO A 111 10.96 23.90 -9.20
CA PRO A 111 11.15 25.06 -8.32
C PRO A 111 10.84 24.77 -6.85
N GLN A 112 9.76 24.03 -6.58
CA GLN A 112 9.33 23.62 -5.25
C GLN A 112 10.28 22.55 -4.67
N ILE A 113 10.72 21.60 -5.48
CA ILE A 113 11.71 20.57 -5.10
C ILE A 113 13.02 21.22 -4.66
N ILE A 114 13.55 22.17 -5.45
CA ILE A 114 14.77 22.89 -5.09
C ILE A 114 14.59 23.64 -3.78
N SER A 115 13.45 24.31 -3.60
CA SER A 115 13.14 25.02 -2.34
C SER A 115 13.12 24.07 -1.14
N ALA A 116 12.54 22.88 -1.29
CA ALA A 116 12.54 21.84 -0.26
C ALA A 116 13.96 21.33 0.04
N LEU A 117 14.73 20.94 -0.99
CA LEU A 117 16.12 20.46 -0.86
C LEU A 117 17.02 21.51 -0.20
N GLN A 118 16.89 22.77 -0.58
CA GLN A 118 17.64 23.89 0.03
C GLN A 118 17.36 24.00 1.54
N SER A 119 16.10 23.83 1.95
CA SER A 119 15.70 23.94 3.37
C SER A 119 16.30 22.84 4.25
N VAL A 120 16.56 21.65 3.67
CA VAL A 120 17.09 20.48 4.40
C VAL A 120 18.54 20.15 4.08
N LYS A 121 19.24 20.97 3.27
CA LYS A 121 20.60 20.71 2.79
C LYS A 121 21.63 20.36 3.88
N LYS A 122 21.45 20.85 5.11
CA LYS A 122 22.35 20.55 6.25
C LYS A 122 22.02 19.26 6.99
N GLN A 123 20.84 18.69 6.75
CA GLN A 123 20.27 17.54 7.46
C GLN A 123 20.18 16.31 6.55
N LEU A 124 19.95 16.51 5.25
CA LEU A 124 19.91 15.47 4.23
C LEU A 124 21.34 15.22 3.71
N TYR A 125 21.82 14.00 3.83
CA TYR A 125 23.19 13.58 3.49
C TYR A 125 23.24 12.37 2.54
N ILE A 126 22.09 11.76 2.23
CA ILE A 126 21.98 10.71 1.20
C ILE A 126 21.80 11.33 -0.20
N PRO A 127 22.22 10.63 -1.27
CA PRO A 127 22.14 11.15 -2.65
C PRO A 127 20.71 11.46 -3.12
N ILE A 128 20.59 12.36 -4.08
CA ILE A 128 19.34 12.66 -4.79
C ILE A 128 19.35 12.02 -6.17
N VAL A 129 18.36 11.18 -6.44
CA VAL A 129 18.08 10.57 -7.75
C VAL A 129 16.95 11.34 -8.42
N TYR A 130 17.16 11.75 -9.68
CA TYR A 130 16.12 12.37 -10.52
C TYR A 130 15.67 11.39 -11.59
N ASN A 131 14.54 10.73 -11.33
CA ASN A 131 13.94 9.72 -12.18
C ASN A 131 12.89 10.37 -13.10
N SER A 132 13.16 10.38 -14.40
CA SER A 132 12.41 11.20 -15.35
C SER A 132 12.10 10.46 -16.65
N SER A 133 11.16 11.02 -17.42
CA SER A 133 10.80 10.48 -18.73
C SER A 133 11.78 10.83 -19.87
N GLY A 134 12.90 11.48 -19.53
CA GLY A 134 13.84 12.09 -20.49
C GLY A 134 13.32 13.38 -21.13
N TYR A 135 12.00 13.62 -21.17
CA TYR A 135 11.39 14.80 -21.80
C TYR A 135 11.46 16.05 -20.91
N GLU A 136 12.68 16.55 -20.73
CA GLU A 136 13.03 17.68 -19.86
C GLU A 136 13.50 18.90 -20.68
N SER A 137 13.35 20.11 -20.14
CA SER A 137 13.96 21.32 -20.72
C SER A 137 15.34 21.58 -20.10
N ILE A 138 16.30 21.98 -20.93
CA ILE A 138 17.67 22.31 -20.50
C ILE A 138 17.68 23.38 -19.40
N GLU A 139 16.81 24.36 -19.50
CA GLU A 139 16.65 25.42 -18.51
C GLU A 139 16.28 24.86 -17.14
N THR A 140 15.40 23.85 -17.10
CA THR A 140 14.97 23.18 -15.86
C THR A 140 16.09 22.31 -15.31
N LEU A 141 16.82 21.58 -16.17
CA LEU A 141 17.98 20.80 -15.74
C LEU A 141 19.08 21.69 -15.15
N LYS A 142 19.34 22.86 -15.72
CA LYS A 142 20.29 23.84 -15.15
C LYS A 142 19.88 24.35 -13.76
N MET A 143 18.58 24.33 -13.43
CA MET A 143 18.12 24.64 -12.07
C MET A 143 18.46 23.53 -11.07
N LEU A 144 18.53 22.28 -11.54
CA LEU A 144 18.84 21.10 -10.73
C LEU A 144 20.36 20.88 -10.52
N GLU A 145 21.21 21.61 -11.26
CA GLU A 145 22.67 21.49 -11.15
C GLU A 145 23.15 21.77 -9.71
N GLY A 146 23.84 20.79 -9.13
CA GLY A 146 24.31 20.84 -7.75
C GLY A 146 23.28 20.44 -6.68
N TYR A 147 22.08 20.01 -7.08
CA TYR A 147 21.08 19.38 -6.20
C TYR A 147 20.86 17.90 -6.49
N VAL A 148 21.00 17.49 -7.76
CA VAL A 148 20.85 16.10 -8.20
C VAL A 148 22.23 15.47 -8.32
N ASP A 149 22.39 14.30 -7.74
CA ASP A 149 23.63 13.53 -7.80
C ASP A 149 23.55 12.44 -8.89
N ILE A 150 22.37 11.87 -9.08
CA ILE A 150 22.13 10.74 -9.99
C ILE A 150 20.96 11.06 -10.91
N TYR A 151 21.17 10.91 -12.22
CA TYR A 151 20.10 11.01 -13.21
C TYR A 151 19.68 9.62 -13.68
N LEU A 152 18.36 9.38 -13.70
CA LEU A 152 17.73 8.13 -14.14
C LEU A 152 16.66 8.42 -15.21
N PRO A 153 17.03 8.94 -16.40
CA PRO A 153 16.09 9.22 -17.48
C PRO A 153 15.68 7.96 -18.25
N ASP A 154 14.41 7.93 -18.67
CA ASP A 154 13.94 7.01 -19.69
C ASP A 154 14.17 7.62 -21.09
N LEU A 155 14.96 6.95 -21.94
CA LEU A 155 15.03 7.24 -23.37
C LEU A 155 14.09 6.28 -24.10
N LYS A 156 12.85 6.74 -24.34
CA LYS A 156 11.74 5.88 -24.77
C LYS A 156 11.71 5.57 -26.27
N TYR A 157 12.15 6.52 -27.09
CA TYR A 157 12.06 6.46 -28.56
C TYR A 157 13.21 7.21 -29.20
N LEU A 158 13.64 6.73 -30.37
CA LEU A 158 14.41 7.47 -31.36
C LEU A 158 13.57 7.78 -32.63
N ASP A 159 12.28 7.42 -32.63
CA ASP A 159 11.28 7.79 -33.64
C ASP A 159 10.20 8.74 -33.09
N ASN A 160 10.17 9.98 -33.59
CA ASN A 160 9.17 10.98 -33.23
C ASN A 160 7.74 10.63 -33.68
N HIS A 161 7.55 9.80 -34.71
CA HIS A 161 6.22 9.30 -35.06
C HIS A 161 5.65 8.41 -33.96
N ARG A 162 6.47 7.52 -33.38
CA ARG A 162 6.08 6.70 -32.20
C ARG A 162 5.87 7.57 -30.97
N ALA A 163 6.76 8.53 -30.73
CA ALA A 163 6.65 9.43 -29.59
C ALA A 163 5.37 10.29 -29.63
N LEU A 164 5.00 10.81 -30.80
CA LEU A 164 3.73 11.51 -31.00
C LEU A 164 2.55 10.57 -30.79
N ARG A 165 2.58 9.39 -31.43
CA ARG A 165 1.49 8.42 -31.42
C ARG A 165 1.18 7.90 -30.02
N TYR A 166 2.21 7.56 -29.25
CA TYR A 166 2.02 6.88 -27.97
C TYR A 166 2.20 7.77 -26.75
N SER A 167 2.89 8.91 -26.85
CA SER A 167 3.21 9.81 -25.72
C SER A 167 2.80 11.27 -25.94
N ALA A 168 2.13 11.55 -27.07
CA ALA A 168 1.72 12.88 -27.50
C ALA A 168 2.89 13.86 -27.67
N ALA A 169 4.13 13.42 -27.87
CA ALA A 169 5.33 14.26 -27.93
C ALA A 169 6.00 14.17 -29.30
N ALA A 170 5.75 15.15 -30.18
CA ALA A 170 6.24 15.18 -31.56
C ALA A 170 7.72 15.57 -31.71
N ASP A 171 8.32 16.16 -30.68
CA ASP A 171 9.72 16.57 -30.61
C ASP A 171 10.47 15.80 -29.51
N TYR A 172 10.01 14.60 -29.16
CA TYR A 172 10.57 13.85 -28.04
C TYR A 172 12.06 13.57 -28.22
N VAL A 173 12.47 13.11 -29.41
CA VAL A 173 13.84 12.66 -29.67
C VAL A 173 14.83 13.80 -29.44
N GLU A 174 14.57 14.96 -30.03
CA GLU A 174 15.44 16.14 -29.92
C GLU A 174 15.53 16.64 -28.48
N ARG A 175 14.43 16.57 -27.74
CA ARG A 175 14.37 17.02 -26.34
C ARG A 175 15.05 16.03 -25.39
N ALA A 176 14.77 14.74 -25.54
CA ALA A 176 15.28 13.70 -24.65
C ALA A 176 16.77 13.50 -24.81
N THR A 177 17.27 13.42 -26.04
CA THR A 177 18.71 13.27 -26.32
C THR A 177 19.50 14.49 -25.81
N ALA A 178 19.04 15.72 -26.06
CA ALA A 178 19.66 16.92 -25.53
C ALA A 178 19.62 16.98 -23.99
N ALA A 179 18.51 16.57 -23.38
CA ALA A 179 18.37 16.50 -21.93
C ALA A 179 19.36 15.50 -21.31
N ILE A 180 19.50 14.30 -21.88
CA ILE A 180 20.42 13.26 -21.39
C ILE A 180 21.88 13.74 -21.47
N MET A 181 22.27 14.42 -22.55
CA MET A 181 23.61 15.00 -22.66
C MET A 181 23.88 16.06 -21.58
N GLU A 182 22.89 16.91 -21.28
CA GLU A 182 23.00 17.88 -20.19
C GLU A 182 23.02 17.21 -18.81
N MET A 183 22.24 16.15 -18.60
CA MET A 183 22.30 15.34 -17.38
C MET A 183 23.70 14.77 -17.17
N TYR A 184 24.29 14.13 -18.19
CA TYR A 184 25.65 13.60 -18.15
C TYR A 184 26.67 14.70 -17.83
N ARG A 185 26.57 15.87 -18.49
CA ARG A 185 27.46 17.02 -18.23
C ARG A 185 27.48 17.44 -16.76
N GLN A 186 26.34 17.35 -16.07
CA GLN A 186 26.23 17.77 -14.66
C GLN A 186 26.84 16.74 -13.68
N VAL A 187 26.59 15.45 -13.91
CA VAL A 187 26.97 14.40 -12.95
C VAL A 187 28.29 13.71 -13.29
N GLY A 188 28.60 13.57 -14.57
CA GLY A 188 29.79 12.89 -15.09
C GLY A 188 29.74 11.37 -14.85
N ALA A 189 30.94 10.77 -14.81
CA ALA A 189 31.14 9.34 -14.61
C ALA A 189 30.50 8.80 -13.33
N VAL A 190 30.04 7.55 -13.40
CA VAL A 190 29.48 6.83 -12.26
C VAL A 190 30.47 6.70 -11.09
N GLN A 191 29.97 6.92 -9.88
CA GLN A 191 30.73 6.82 -8.64
C GLN A 191 29.93 6.02 -7.62
N TYR A 192 30.57 5.01 -7.02
CA TYR A 192 29.96 4.13 -6.05
C TYR A 192 30.47 4.41 -4.62
N ASP A 193 29.69 4.06 -3.61
CA ASP A 193 30.17 3.96 -2.24
C ASP A 193 30.82 2.59 -1.95
N GLU A 194 31.26 2.41 -0.71
CA GLU A 194 31.91 1.17 -0.24
C GLU A 194 30.97 -0.05 -0.26
N ARG A 195 29.65 0.17 -0.34
CA ARG A 195 28.62 -0.87 -0.41
C ARG A 195 28.26 -1.21 -1.87
N GLY A 196 28.84 -0.53 -2.84
CA GLY A 196 28.53 -0.69 -4.26
C GLY A 196 27.27 0.07 -4.70
N LEU A 197 26.73 0.98 -3.88
CA LEU A 197 25.59 1.81 -4.25
C LEU A 197 26.05 3.05 -5.01
N LEU A 198 25.27 3.45 -6.01
CA LEU A 198 25.57 4.63 -6.81
C LEU A 198 25.39 5.87 -5.96
N LYS A 199 26.41 6.74 -5.94
CA LYS A 199 26.40 8.05 -5.29
C LYS A 199 26.31 9.20 -6.28
N LYS A 200 26.79 8.99 -7.50
CA LYS A 200 26.77 10.01 -8.55
C LYS A 200 26.82 9.33 -9.91
N GLY A 201 26.16 9.88 -10.91
CA GLY A 201 26.29 9.42 -12.30
C GLY A 201 24.98 9.38 -13.08
N LEU A 202 25.04 8.78 -14.27
CA LEU A 202 23.91 8.66 -15.19
C LEU A 202 23.58 7.18 -15.43
N ILE A 203 22.29 6.85 -15.31
CA ILE A 203 21.73 5.58 -15.75
C ILE A 203 20.65 5.87 -16.80
N VAL A 204 20.87 5.49 -18.05
CA VAL A 204 19.86 5.65 -19.12
C VAL A 204 19.00 4.39 -19.18
N ARG A 205 17.69 4.54 -18.96
CA ARG A 205 16.74 3.43 -19.06
C ARG A 205 16.09 3.39 -20.44
N HIS A 206 15.94 2.20 -20.99
CA HIS A 206 15.21 1.96 -22.22
C HIS A 206 14.23 0.78 -22.04
N MET A 207 12.93 1.07 -22.08
CA MET A 207 11.90 0.03 -22.11
C MET A 207 11.61 -0.37 -23.54
N VAL A 208 11.85 -1.63 -23.88
CA VAL A 208 11.52 -2.17 -25.20
C VAL A 208 10.01 -2.22 -25.33
N LEU A 209 9.48 -1.70 -26.45
CA LEU A 209 8.05 -1.77 -26.76
C LEU A 209 7.79 -2.88 -27.78
N PRO A 210 6.63 -3.56 -27.71
CA PRO A 210 6.18 -4.46 -28.77
C PRO A 210 6.21 -3.77 -30.14
N ASN A 211 6.62 -4.50 -31.18
CA ASN A 211 6.82 -3.97 -32.53
C ASN A 211 7.74 -2.73 -32.54
N GLY A 212 8.76 -2.74 -31.69
CA GLY A 212 9.66 -1.61 -31.46
C GLY A 212 11.14 -1.92 -31.53
N VAL A 213 11.51 -3.15 -31.90
CA VAL A 213 12.90 -3.63 -31.90
C VAL A 213 13.85 -2.70 -32.65
N GLU A 214 13.48 -2.27 -33.86
CA GLU A 214 14.32 -1.37 -34.66
C GLU A 214 14.57 -0.02 -33.97
N ASP A 215 13.53 0.59 -33.40
CA ASP A 215 13.64 1.84 -32.65
C ASP A 215 14.46 1.65 -31.36
N SER A 216 14.34 0.49 -30.70
CA SER A 216 15.17 0.12 -29.55
C SER A 216 16.64 -0.03 -29.91
N ILE A 217 16.96 -0.63 -31.08
CA ILE A 217 18.33 -0.71 -31.58
C ILE A 217 18.87 0.70 -31.87
N HIS A 218 18.08 1.58 -32.47
CA HIS A 218 18.47 2.99 -32.68
C HIS A 218 18.72 3.72 -31.35
N VAL A 219 17.95 3.42 -30.30
CA VAL A 219 18.20 3.96 -28.95
C VAL A 219 19.57 3.52 -28.44
N LEU A 220 19.89 2.23 -28.53
CA LEU A 220 21.18 1.69 -28.08
C LEU A 220 22.35 2.25 -28.90
N GLN A 221 22.20 2.34 -30.22
CA GLN A 221 23.19 2.97 -31.10
C GLN A 221 23.44 4.42 -30.71
N TRP A 222 22.38 5.19 -30.46
CA TRP A 222 22.53 6.57 -30.02
C TRP A 222 23.31 6.67 -28.71
N ILE A 223 23.03 5.79 -27.75
CA ILE A 223 23.76 5.74 -26.47
C ILE A 223 25.24 5.46 -26.72
N ALA A 224 25.57 4.42 -27.48
CA ALA A 224 26.96 4.05 -27.79
C ALA A 224 27.74 5.15 -28.54
N GLU A 225 27.07 5.90 -29.41
CA GLU A 225 27.70 6.97 -30.19
C GLU A 225 27.90 8.28 -29.41
N ASN A 226 27.07 8.55 -28.40
CA ASN A 226 26.99 9.88 -27.77
C ASN A 226 27.40 9.90 -26.30
N LEU A 227 27.43 8.75 -25.62
CA LEU A 227 27.77 8.66 -24.19
C LEU A 227 29.01 7.77 -23.98
N PRO A 228 29.87 8.11 -23.02
CA PRO A 228 30.98 7.25 -22.63
C PRO A 228 30.45 6.03 -21.88
N LEU A 229 30.53 4.86 -22.52
CA LEU A 229 29.99 3.59 -22.02
C LEU A 229 30.68 3.08 -20.76
N ASP A 230 31.95 3.43 -20.55
CA ASP A 230 32.68 3.11 -19.31
C ASP A 230 32.17 3.91 -18.10
N ASP A 231 31.55 5.06 -18.36
CA ASP A 231 31.19 6.07 -17.36
C ASP A 231 29.67 6.18 -17.14
N THR A 232 28.86 5.46 -17.93
CA THR A 232 27.40 5.53 -17.94
C THR A 232 26.80 4.12 -17.84
N LEU A 233 25.72 3.96 -17.08
CA LEU A 233 24.99 2.71 -17.01
C LEU A 233 23.79 2.72 -17.97
N VAL A 234 23.50 1.56 -18.57
CA VAL A 234 22.32 1.37 -19.43
C VAL A 234 21.41 0.31 -18.82
N SER A 235 20.12 0.63 -18.66
CA SER A 235 19.12 -0.30 -18.10
C SER A 235 18.11 -0.65 -19.18
N VAL A 236 18.21 -1.84 -19.75
CA VAL A 236 17.26 -2.35 -20.76
C VAL A 236 16.16 -3.14 -20.07
N MET A 237 14.93 -2.67 -20.26
CA MET A 237 13.76 -3.15 -19.51
C MET A 237 12.79 -3.89 -20.42
N SER A 238 12.35 -5.06 -19.97
CA SER A 238 11.32 -5.91 -20.60
C SER A 238 9.94 -5.78 -19.96
N GLN A 239 9.80 -4.95 -18.92
CA GLN A 239 8.60 -4.75 -18.07
C GLN A 239 7.36 -4.16 -18.76
N TYR A 240 7.25 -4.22 -20.09
CA TYR A 240 6.07 -3.73 -20.79
C TYR A 240 4.85 -4.62 -20.51
N THR A 241 3.88 -4.06 -19.81
CA THR A 241 2.55 -4.65 -19.65
C THR A 241 1.51 -3.74 -20.32
N PRO A 242 0.57 -4.28 -21.11
CA PRO A 242 -0.48 -3.47 -21.73
C PRO A 242 -1.39 -2.81 -20.69
N PHE A 243 -1.16 -1.53 -20.41
CA PHE A 243 -1.94 -0.73 -19.45
C PHE A 243 -2.71 0.40 -20.13
N HIS A 244 -3.56 1.06 -19.33
CA HIS A 244 -4.26 2.30 -19.66
C HIS A 244 -5.04 2.22 -20.98
N ARG A 245 -4.61 2.95 -22.01
CA ARG A 245 -5.26 3.07 -23.32
C ARG A 245 -4.51 2.29 -24.40
N SER A 246 -3.59 1.40 -24.03
CA SER A 246 -2.88 0.56 -25.01
C SER A 246 -3.84 -0.26 -25.88
N ALA A 247 -5.04 -0.60 -25.39
CA ALA A 247 -6.08 -1.29 -26.16
C ALA A 247 -6.53 -0.54 -27.43
N ASP A 248 -6.37 0.79 -27.48
CA ASP A 248 -6.63 1.61 -28.67
C ASP A 248 -5.54 1.44 -29.75
N PHE A 249 -4.45 0.75 -29.43
CA PHE A 249 -3.25 0.55 -30.26
C PHE A 249 -2.88 -0.94 -30.29
N PRO A 250 -3.55 -1.74 -31.15
CA PRO A 250 -3.39 -3.20 -31.19
C PRO A 250 -1.93 -3.67 -31.35
N GLU A 251 -1.10 -2.87 -32.02
CA GLU A 251 0.31 -3.14 -32.25
C GLU A 251 1.17 -3.12 -30.96
N ILE A 252 0.72 -2.41 -29.91
CA ILE A 252 1.39 -2.41 -28.60
C ILE A 252 0.50 -3.02 -27.50
N HIS A 253 -0.74 -3.41 -27.77
CA HIS A 253 -1.62 -4.07 -26.78
C HIS A 253 -1.28 -5.56 -26.55
N ARG A 254 0.00 -5.87 -26.39
CA ARG A 254 0.50 -7.21 -26.07
C ARG A 254 1.81 -7.09 -25.30
N ARG A 255 2.25 -8.17 -24.64
CA ARG A 255 3.61 -8.23 -24.08
C ARG A 255 4.63 -8.45 -25.20
N LEU A 256 5.91 -8.20 -24.89
CA LEU A 256 7.01 -8.56 -25.78
C LEU A 256 7.06 -10.07 -26.01
N THR A 257 7.48 -10.46 -27.21
CA THR A 257 7.93 -11.83 -27.45
C THR A 257 9.38 -11.99 -26.98
N GLU A 258 9.80 -13.23 -26.76
CA GLU A 258 11.18 -13.58 -26.46
C GLU A 258 12.12 -13.13 -27.58
N GLU A 259 11.77 -13.43 -28.83
CA GLU A 259 12.51 -13.01 -30.03
C GLU A 259 12.71 -11.49 -30.11
N GLU A 260 11.70 -10.68 -29.79
CA GLU A 260 11.83 -9.21 -29.81
C GLU A 260 12.85 -8.73 -28.79
N TYR A 261 12.83 -9.30 -27.59
CA TYR A 261 13.73 -8.88 -26.52
C TYR A 261 15.16 -9.39 -26.74
N ASP A 262 15.31 -10.67 -27.13
CA ASP A 262 16.60 -11.27 -27.45
C ASP A 262 17.30 -10.52 -28.58
N THR A 263 16.56 -10.07 -29.60
CA THR A 263 17.14 -9.26 -30.68
C THR A 263 17.72 -7.93 -30.17
N VAL A 264 17.07 -7.30 -29.18
CA VAL A 264 17.59 -6.08 -28.56
C VAL A 264 18.80 -6.37 -27.67
N LEU A 265 18.83 -7.52 -26.98
CA LEU A 265 19.98 -7.94 -26.19
C LEU A 265 21.21 -8.25 -27.06
N VAL A 266 21.01 -8.91 -28.21
CA VAL A 266 22.10 -9.13 -29.18
C VAL A 266 22.66 -7.79 -29.68
N ALA A 267 21.80 -6.81 -29.97
CA ALA A 267 22.26 -5.48 -30.36
C ALA A 267 23.02 -4.76 -29.23
N LEU A 268 22.65 -4.97 -27.98
CA LEU A 268 23.36 -4.45 -26.81
C LEU A 268 24.78 -5.04 -26.71
N GLU A 269 24.91 -6.35 -26.96
CA GLU A 269 26.21 -7.04 -27.03
C GLU A 269 27.06 -6.58 -28.23
N ASP A 270 26.47 -6.50 -29.42
CA ASP A 270 27.16 -6.07 -30.66
C ASP A 270 27.70 -4.62 -30.58
N LEU A 271 27.05 -3.78 -29.75
CA LEU A 271 27.46 -2.40 -29.50
C LEU A 271 28.43 -2.25 -28.31
N GLU A 272 28.86 -3.36 -27.71
CA GLU A 272 29.80 -3.40 -26.57
C GLU A 272 29.31 -2.57 -25.36
N ILE A 273 27.99 -2.51 -25.14
CA ILE A 273 27.40 -1.86 -23.96
C ILE A 273 27.41 -2.85 -22.80
N GLU A 274 28.55 -2.97 -22.12
CA GLU A 274 28.75 -3.95 -21.04
C GLU A 274 28.26 -3.46 -19.66
N ASN A 275 28.20 -2.14 -19.46
CA ASN A 275 27.88 -1.50 -18.19
C ASN A 275 26.37 -1.25 -18.04
N GLY A 276 25.66 -2.11 -17.30
CA GLY A 276 24.22 -1.95 -17.22
C GLY A 276 23.44 -3.07 -16.55
N PHE A 277 22.14 -3.05 -16.78
CA PHE A 277 21.17 -4.02 -16.29
C PHE A 277 20.23 -4.46 -17.42
N CYS A 278 19.92 -5.75 -17.46
CA CYS A 278 18.91 -6.32 -18.34
C CYS A 278 17.90 -7.08 -17.49
N GLN A 279 16.60 -6.89 -17.75
CA GLN A 279 15.54 -7.53 -16.98
C GLN A 279 15.05 -8.83 -17.64
N GLU A 280 14.71 -9.85 -16.85
CA GLU A 280 14.03 -11.04 -17.36
C GLU A 280 12.59 -10.73 -17.80
N LEU A 281 12.10 -11.39 -18.85
CA LEU A 281 10.71 -11.23 -19.34
C LEU A 281 9.64 -11.52 -18.27
N SER A 282 9.98 -12.33 -17.26
CA SER A 282 9.15 -12.62 -16.08
C SER A 282 8.81 -11.36 -15.25
N SER A 283 9.58 -10.27 -15.43
CA SER A 283 9.39 -8.99 -14.73
C SER A 283 8.14 -8.22 -15.19
N ALA A 284 7.52 -8.57 -16.32
CA ALA A 284 6.30 -7.94 -16.81
C ALA A 284 5.04 -8.45 -16.07
N GLN A 285 4.90 -8.12 -14.78
CA GLN A 285 3.72 -8.45 -13.96
C GLN A 285 3.11 -7.20 -13.30
N GLU A 286 1.78 -7.20 -13.12
CA GLU A 286 1.06 -6.08 -12.50
C GLU A 286 1.50 -5.82 -11.05
N GLU A 287 1.99 -6.86 -10.37
CA GLU A 287 2.43 -6.86 -8.97
C GLU A 287 3.60 -5.91 -8.67
N TYR A 288 4.37 -5.52 -9.69
CA TYR A 288 5.47 -4.55 -9.55
C TYR A 288 5.00 -3.09 -9.57
N THR A 289 3.72 -2.82 -9.89
CA THR A 289 3.17 -1.46 -9.85
C THR A 289 2.87 -1.06 -8.41
N PRO A 290 3.44 0.03 -7.87
CA PRO A 290 3.17 0.45 -6.51
C PRO A 290 1.69 0.78 -6.29
N SER A 291 1.14 0.36 -5.15
CA SER A 291 -0.17 0.86 -4.69
C SER A 291 -0.06 2.36 -4.37
N PHE A 292 -0.83 3.19 -5.08
CA PHE A 292 -0.88 4.64 -4.87
C PHE A 292 -2.01 4.98 -3.91
N ARG A 293 -1.69 4.98 -2.61
CA ARG A 293 -2.66 5.20 -1.52
C ARG A 293 -2.17 6.24 -0.50
N LEU A 294 -1.43 7.25 -0.97
CA LEU A 294 -0.93 8.38 -0.17
C LEU A 294 0.03 8.00 0.97
N GLU A 295 0.56 6.78 0.99
CA GLU A 295 1.55 6.33 1.97
C GLU A 295 2.72 7.34 2.07
N GLY A 296 3.01 7.79 3.30
CA GLY A 296 4.09 8.73 3.62
C GLY A 296 3.89 10.17 3.13
N VAL A 297 2.79 10.49 2.44
CA VAL A 297 2.54 11.85 1.91
C VAL A 297 2.05 12.79 3.00
N LEU A 298 1.08 12.36 3.80
CA LEU A 298 0.50 13.18 4.87
C LEU A 298 1.34 13.08 6.16
N LYS A 299 1.50 14.23 6.83
CA LYS A 299 2.23 14.31 8.11
C LYS A 299 1.45 13.51 9.15
N GLY A 300 1.97 12.32 9.49
CA GLY A 300 1.34 11.39 10.45
C GLY A 300 0.74 10.11 9.86
N GLU A 301 0.95 9.78 8.58
CA GLU A 301 0.39 8.57 7.93
C GLU A 301 1.46 7.62 7.37
N SER A 302 2.25 7.07 8.28
CA SER A 302 2.02 5.67 8.62
C SER A 302 1.67 5.69 10.09
N SER A 303 0.39 5.82 10.42
CA SER A 303 0.00 5.65 11.82
C SER A 303 0.51 4.26 12.25
N MET A 304 1.04 4.13 13.46
CA MET A 304 1.50 2.81 13.94
C MET A 304 0.37 1.75 13.80
N LYS A 305 -0.88 2.21 13.82
CA LYS A 305 -2.09 1.44 13.50
C LYS A 305 -2.12 0.92 12.06
N GLU A 306 -1.78 1.71 11.05
CA GLU A 306 -1.65 1.28 9.65
C GLU A 306 -0.49 0.30 9.46
N THR A 307 0.63 0.51 10.17
CA THR A 307 1.73 -0.48 10.21
C THR A 307 1.23 -1.82 10.75
N ILE A 308 0.49 -1.80 11.87
CA ILE A 308 -0.09 -3.02 12.45
C ILE A 308 -1.11 -3.65 11.49
N GLN A 309 -1.95 -2.87 10.79
CA GLN A 309 -2.87 -3.41 9.79
C GLN A 309 -2.14 -4.13 8.67
N ARG A 310 -1.10 -3.49 8.09
CA ARG A 310 -0.28 -4.09 7.03
C ARG A 310 0.43 -5.35 7.49
N LEU A 311 0.99 -5.33 8.70
CA LEU A 311 1.65 -6.48 9.31
C LEU A 311 0.69 -7.67 9.44
N ILE A 312 -0.54 -7.43 9.92
CA ILE A 312 -1.55 -8.48 10.04
C ILE A 312 -1.98 -8.98 8.65
N ASP A 313 -2.28 -8.08 7.71
CA ASP A 313 -2.72 -8.47 6.37
C ASP A 313 -1.66 -9.28 5.62
N GLN A 314 -0.38 -8.88 5.73
CA GLN A 314 0.75 -9.61 5.16
C GLN A 314 0.95 -10.98 5.82
N PHE A 315 0.86 -11.05 7.15
CA PHE A 315 0.91 -12.33 7.85
C PHE A 315 -0.17 -13.30 7.35
N ILE A 316 -1.39 -12.81 7.14
CA ILE A 316 -2.51 -13.63 6.65
C ILE A 316 -2.20 -14.18 5.25
N ASP A 317 -1.69 -13.34 4.34
CA ASP A 317 -1.33 -13.76 2.98
C ASP A 317 -0.23 -14.83 3.00
N ASP A 318 0.81 -14.63 3.81
CA ASP A 318 1.90 -15.58 3.96
C ASP A 318 1.44 -16.88 4.61
N TYR A 319 0.54 -16.81 5.60
CA TYR A 319 -0.03 -17.97 6.26
C TYR A 319 -0.86 -18.81 5.28
N CYS A 320 -1.73 -18.15 4.51
CA CYS A 320 -2.50 -18.78 3.44
C CYS A 320 -1.59 -19.47 2.42
N ARG A 321 -0.54 -18.78 1.95
CA ARG A 321 0.43 -19.34 1.02
C ARG A 321 1.13 -20.59 1.57
N LYS A 322 1.56 -20.55 2.83
CA LYS A 322 2.24 -21.69 3.50
C LYS A 322 1.33 -22.90 3.70
N GLN A 323 0.05 -22.66 4.00
CA GLN A 323 -0.93 -23.73 4.21
C GLN A 323 -1.61 -24.21 2.91
N GLY A 324 -1.38 -23.53 1.78
CA GLY A 324 -2.09 -23.77 0.52
C GLY A 324 -3.58 -23.43 0.60
N TRP A 325 -3.94 -22.43 1.43
CA TRP A 325 -5.33 -21.98 1.61
C TRP A 325 -5.62 -20.77 0.74
N GLU A 326 -6.85 -20.67 0.24
CA GLU A 326 -7.37 -19.40 -0.28
C GLU A 326 -7.64 -18.43 0.87
N ARG A 327 -7.40 -17.14 0.64
CA ARG A 327 -7.71 -16.10 1.62
C ARG A 327 -9.22 -15.94 1.74
N ILE A 328 -9.75 -16.13 2.94
CA ILE A 328 -11.20 -16.03 3.25
C ILE A 328 -11.57 -14.77 4.04
N TRP A 329 -10.62 -13.88 4.27
CA TRP A 329 -10.79 -12.65 5.04
C TRP A 329 -10.61 -11.41 4.16
N GLN A 330 -11.47 -10.41 4.36
CA GLN A 330 -11.26 -9.04 3.86
C GLN A 330 -10.09 -8.38 4.62
N PRO A 331 -9.61 -7.19 4.18
CA PRO A 331 -8.61 -6.43 4.93
C PRO A 331 -9.00 -6.20 6.39
N VAL A 332 -8.02 -6.33 7.30
CA VAL A 332 -8.22 -6.28 8.75
C VAL A 332 -8.64 -4.90 9.25
N LEU A 333 -9.48 -4.87 10.29
CA LEU A 333 -9.71 -3.66 11.07
C LEU A 333 -8.90 -3.72 12.36
N VAL A 334 -8.15 -2.67 12.67
CA VAL A 334 -7.41 -2.55 13.93
C VAL A 334 -8.00 -1.41 14.76
N GLY A 335 -8.01 -1.58 16.07
CA GLY A 335 -8.38 -0.57 17.06
C GLY A 335 -7.43 -0.65 18.24
N ILE A 336 -7.05 0.51 18.78
CA ILE A 336 -6.14 0.63 19.91
C ILE A 336 -6.90 1.17 21.12
N ALA A 337 -6.93 0.41 22.22
CA ALA A 337 -7.49 0.89 23.49
C ALA A 337 -6.38 1.31 24.46
N ASP A 338 -6.67 2.33 25.28
CA ASP A 338 -5.88 2.64 26.48
C ASP A 338 -6.05 1.49 27.49
N ALA A 339 -4.96 0.91 27.97
CA ALA A 339 -5.00 -0.15 28.98
C ALA A 339 -5.64 0.32 30.30
N ALA A 340 -5.67 1.63 30.56
CA ALA A 340 -6.31 2.24 31.73
C ALA A 340 -7.76 2.70 31.46
N ASP A 341 -8.34 2.40 30.29
CA ASP A 341 -9.70 2.84 29.95
C ASP A 341 -10.71 2.34 31.00
N PRO A 342 -11.59 3.22 31.53
CA PRO A 342 -12.56 2.88 32.57
C PRO A 342 -13.61 1.85 32.13
N GLY A 343 -13.66 1.50 30.85
CA GLY A 343 -14.40 0.40 30.27
C GLY A 343 -13.93 -0.96 30.75
N PHE A 344 -12.62 -1.17 30.97
CA PHE A 344 -12.10 -2.48 31.40
C PHE A 344 -12.63 -2.92 32.76
N PRO A 345 -12.57 -2.12 33.85
CA PRO A 345 -13.16 -2.49 35.13
C PRO A 345 -14.69 -2.72 35.07
N LYS A 346 -15.41 -2.05 34.15
CA LYS A 346 -16.85 -2.26 33.98
C LYS A 346 -17.17 -3.66 33.42
N LEU A 347 -16.24 -4.30 32.71
CA LEU A 347 -16.44 -5.66 32.19
C LEU A 347 -16.57 -6.70 33.30
N ARG A 348 -16.09 -6.43 34.52
CA ARG A 348 -16.34 -7.29 35.68
C ARG A 348 -17.81 -7.40 36.05
N LYS A 349 -18.58 -6.33 35.80
CA LYS A 349 -20.03 -6.30 36.04
C LYS A 349 -20.82 -6.78 34.83
N LEU A 350 -20.37 -6.42 33.62
CA LEU A 350 -21.10 -6.67 32.37
C LEU A 350 -20.87 -8.07 31.80
N VAL A 351 -19.68 -8.65 32.03
CA VAL A 351 -19.27 -9.93 31.47
C VAL A 351 -19.15 -10.97 32.57
N ILE A 352 -18.16 -10.88 33.47
CA ILE A 352 -17.94 -11.85 34.55
C ILE A 352 -17.07 -11.21 35.64
N GLU A 353 -17.35 -11.49 36.92
CA GLU A 353 -16.76 -10.80 38.07
C GLU A 353 -15.21 -10.77 38.07
N ASP A 354 -14.59 -11.85 37.59
CA ASP A 354 -13.13 -12.03 37.52
C ASP A 354 -12.56 -11.78 36.10
N HIS A 355 -13.25 -10.96 35.29
CA HIS A 355 -12.75 -10.51 33.99
C HIS A 355 -11.37 -9.86 34.16
N GLN A 356 -10.41 -10.36 33.38
CA GLN A 356 -9.00 -10.01 33.42
C GLN A 356 -8.80 -8.58 32.91
N LEU A 357 -8.15 -7.76 33.72
CA LEU A 357 -7.75 -6.41 33.34
C LEU A 357 -6.46 -6.45 32.50
N PRO A 358 -6.21 -5.44 31.64
CA PRO A 358 -4.97 -5.36 30.87
C PRO A 358 -3.71 -5.49 31.74
N GLN A 359 -3.68 -4.83 32.91
CA GLN A 359 -2.56 -4.88 33.86
C GLN A 359 -2.41 -6.23 34.56
N GLU A 360 -3.46 -7.05 34.58
CA GLU A 360 -3.39 -8.43 35.10
C GLU A 360 -2.90 -9.41 34.03
N ALA A 361 -3.05 -9.07 32.74
CA ALA A 361 -2.44 -9.81 31.64
C ALA A 361 -0.96 -9.45 31.46
N LEU A 362 -0.62 -8.16 31.65
CA LEU A 362 0.74 -7.64 31.56
C LEU A 362 0.89 -6.45 32.54
N PRO A 363 1.66 -6.56 33.64
CA PRO A 363 1.79 -5.48 34.63
C PRO A 363 2.22 -4.13 34.05
N SER A 364 3.02 -4.14 32.99
CA SER A 364 3.54 -2.97 32.28
C SER A 364 2.58 -2.40 31.21
N ALA A 365 1.38 -2.96 31.07
CA ALA A 365 0.44 -2.62 30.00
C ALA A 365 0.15 -1.12 29.88
N LYS A 366 0.30 -0.60 28.66
CA LYS A 366 -0.04 0.78 28.26
C LYS A 366 -1.19 0.80 27.26
N THR A 367 -1.20 -0.11 26.30
CA THR A 367 -2.26 -0.19 25.29
C THR A 367 -2.68 -1.63 25.02
N VAL A 368 -3.86 -1.78 24.42
CA VAL A 368 -4.39 -3.05 23.94
C VAL A 368 -4.64 -2.92 22.44
N ILE A 369 -3.95 -3.74 21.65
CA ILE A 369 -4.16 -3.84 20.20
C ILE A 369 -5.29 -4.84 19.99
N SER A 370 -6.44 -4.38 19.50
CA SER A 370 -7.57 -5.22 19.11
C SER A 370 -7.72 -5.21 17.60
N TYR A 371 -8.01 -6.37 17.01
CA TYR A 371 -8.25 -6.47 15.58
C TYR A 371 -9.46 -7.35 15.27
N PHE A 372 -10.13 -7.03 14.16
CA PHE A 372 -11.27 -7.78 13.63
C PHE A 372 -10.93 -8.28 12.23
N LEU A 373 -11.12 -9.59 12.03
CA LEU A 373 -10.94 -10.32 10.78
C LEU A 373 -12.31 -10.52 10.10
N PRO A 374 -12.77 -9.58 9.27
CA PRO A 374 -14.01 -9.71 8.49
C PRO A 374 -13.90 -10.85 7.49
N PHE A 375 -14.92 -11.71 7.41
CA PHE A 375 -14.99 -12.74 6.37
C PHE A 375 -15.32 -12.12 5.01
N LEU A 376 -14.87 -12.77 3.93
CA LEU A 376 -15.29 -12.40 2.58
C LEU A 376 -16.83 -12.55 2.42
N PRO A 377 -17.48 -11.70 1.60
CA PRO A 377 -18.93 -11.71 1.45
C PRO A 377 -19.52 -13.07 1.07
N GLU A 378 -18.84 -13.85 0.24
CA GLU A 378 -19.22 -15.20 -0.21
C GLU A 378 -19.32 -16.19 0.94
N ILE A 379 -18.39 -16.15 1.91
CA ILE A 379 -18.45 -16.99 3.11
C ILE A 379 -19.72 -16.68 3.89
N THR A 380 -20.02 -15.40 4.06
CA THR A 380 -21.22 -14.95 4.78
C THR A 380 -22.51 -15.28 4.02
N LYS A 381 -22.52 -15.13 2.70
CA LYS A 381 -23.66 -15.48 1.83
C LYS A 381 -23.94 -16.98 1.83
N SER A 382 -22.88 -17.81 1.90
CA SER A 382 -23.03 -19.27 1.93
C SER A 382 -23.88 -19.75 3.11
N ASN A 383 -23.92 -18.97 4.20
CA ASN A 383 -24.63 -19.36 5.42
C ASN A 383 -26.08 -18.81 5.50
N ILE A 384 -26.59 -18.21 4.42
CA ILE A 384 -27.98 -17.72 4.34
C ILE A 384 -28.90 -18.87 3.90
N GLY A 385 -30.02 -19.06 4.60
CA GLY A 385 -31.03 -20.06 4.24
C GLY A 385 -31.15 -21.15 5.28
N ASP A 386 -30.53 -22.31 5.02
CA ASP A 386 -30.71 -23.56 5.77
C ASP A 386 -30.54 -23.43 7.29
N LEU A 387 -31.15 -24.34 8.06
CA LEU A 387 -31.03 -24.35 9.53
C LEU A 387 -29.64 -24.77 10.01
N LEU A 388 -28.95 -25.64 9.26
CA LEU A 388 -27.57 -26.03 9.53
C LEU A 388 -26.59 -24.98 8.98
N PRO A 389 -25.42 -24.80 9.61
CA PRO A 389 -24.38 -23.94 9.05
C PRO A 389 -23.84 -24.54 7.75
N SER A 390 -23.46 -23.68 6.81
CA SER A 390 -22.81 -24.12 5.57
C SER A 390 -21.36 -24.56 5.80
N ASP A 391 -20.86 -25.42 4.93
CA ASP A 391 -19.48 -25.90 5.02
C ASP A 391 -18.44 -24.77 4.97
N PRO A 392 -18.52 -23.78 4.05
CA PRO A 392 -17.56 -22.66 4.03
C PRO A 392 -17.59 -21.84 5.33
N TRP A 393 -18.76 -21.68 5.95
CA TRP A 393 -18.90 -20.97 7.22
C TRP A 393 -18.28 -21.74 8.38
N ALA A 394 -18.49 -23.05 8.42
CA ALA A 394 -17.89 -23.94 9.42
C ALA A 394 -16.36 -24.02 9.29
N MET A 395 -15.83 -24.04 8.06
CA MET A 395 -14.39 -23.97 7.79
C MET A 395 -13.79 -22.64 8.23
N ALA A 396 -14.44 -21.53 7.88
CA ALA A 396 -13.98 -20.20 8.26
C ALA A 396 -13.79 -20.06 9.76
N TYR A 397 -14.69 -20.65 10.56
CA TYR A 397 -14.53 -20.70 12.02
C TYR A 397 -13.25 -21.41 12.46
N GLN A 398 -12.98 -22.61 11.93
CA GLN A 398 -11.82 -23.41 12.31
C GLN A 398 -10.51 -22.74 11.86
N TYR A 399 -10.44 -22.35 10.59
CA TYR A 399 -9.26 -21.73 9.98
C TYR A 399 -8.87 -20.45 10.71
N THR A 400 -9.87 -19.61 11.04
CA THR A 400 -9.58 -18.35 11.76
C THR A 400 -9.06 -18.61 13.17
N ASN A 401 -9.59 -19.59 13.90
CA ASN A 401 -9.09 -19.88 15.25
C ASN A 401 -7.69 -20.48 15.24
N GLN A 402 -7.38 -21.32 14.26
CA GLN A 402 -6.05 -21.89 14.08
C GLN A 402 -5.03 -20.79 13.78
N MET A 403 -5.28 -20.00 12.73
CA MET A 403 -4.40 -18.91 12.32
C MET A 403 -4.25 -17.82 13.40
N ALA A 404 -5.32 -17.47 14.12
CA ALA A 404 -5.28 -16.36 15.07
C ALA A 404 -4.32 -16.59 16.25
N ALA A 405 -4.07 -17.85 16.63
CA ALA A 405 -3.07 -18.16 17.66
C ALA A 405 -1.67 -17.77 17.17
N ASP A 406 -1.32 -18.16 15.96
CA ASP A 406 -0.04 -17.87 15.32
C ASP A 406 0.11 -16.37 15.03
N LEU A 407 -0.97 -15.71 14.58
CA LEU A 407 -0.99 -14.27 14.33
C LEU A 407 -0.75 -13.47 15.62
N ASN A 408 -1.37 -13.87 16.74
CA ASN A 408 -1.11 -13.20 18.02
C ASN A 408 0.34 -13.34 18.46
N LEU A 409 0.96 -14.51 18.27
CA LEU A 409 2.38 -14.71 18.56
C LEU A 409 3.27 -13.85 17.66
N HIS A 410 2.93 -13.75 16.37
CA HIS A 410 3.63 -12.88 15.43
C HIS A 410 3.57 -11.41 15.84
N LEU A 411 2.38 -10.91 16.22
CA LEU A 411 2.23 -9.55 16.73
C LEU A 411 2.99 -9.31 18.04
N ILE A 412 2.99 -10.28 18.96
CA ILE A 412 3.78 -10.18 20.20
C ILE A 412 5.27 -10.08 19.88
N HIS A 413 5.77 -10.91 18.96
CA HIS A 413 7.17 -10.88 18.55
C HIS A 413 7.54 -9.54 17.92
N TRP A 414 6.71 -9.04 17.00
CA TRP A 414 6.92 -7.73 16.39
C TRP A 414 7.00 -6.60 17.44
N VAL A 415 6.10 -6.59 18.43
CA VAL A 415 6.16 -5.62 19.53
C VAL A 415 7.47 -5.74 20.33
N GLN A 416 7.96 -6.96 20.55
CA GLN A 416 9.22 -7.22 21.24
C GLN A 416 10.44 -6.71 20.45
N GLU A 417 10.42 -6.86 19.12
CA GLU A 417 11.45 -6.29 18.23
C GLU A 417 11.48 -4.75 18.29
N GLN A 418 10.34 -4.12 18.55
CA GLN A 418 10.26 -2.67 18.81
C GLN A 418 10.75 -2.27 20.22
N GLY A 419 11.21 -3.21 21.04
CA GLY A 419 11.73 -2.97 22.38
C GLY A 419 10.66 -2.87 23.48
N PHE A 420 9.44 -3.37 23.23
CA PHE A 420 8.33 -3.34 24.20
C PHE A 420 7.90 -4.75 24.63
N GLU A 421 7.16 -4.83 25.72
CA GLU A 421 6.59 -6.08 26.21
C GLU A 421 5.19 -6.29 25.62
N ALA A 422 4.82 -7.54 25.37
CA ALA A 422 3.47 -7.90 24.93
C ALA A 422 3.06 -9.27 25.46
N ALA A 423 1.76 -9.47 25.69
CA ALA A 423 1.22 -10.70 26.22
C ALA A 423 -0.14 -11.05 25.60
N ASN A 424 -0.41 -12.35 25.51
CA ASN A 424 -1.72 -12.88 25.18
C ASN A 424 -2.64 -12.83 26.41
N PRO A 425 -3.81 -12.18 26.32
CA PRO A 425 -4.80 -12.24 27.39
C PRO A 425 -5.51 -13.61 27.43
N ASN A 426 -6.04 -13.99 28.59
CA ASN A 426 -6.73 -15.27 28.78
C ASN A 426 -8.16 -15.23 28.23
N ALA A 427 -8.28 -15.53 26.95
CA ALA A 427 -9.55 -15.59 26.22
C ALA A 427 -10.23 -16.97 26.22
N ALA A 428 -9.79 -17.91 27.07
CA ALA A 428 -10.42 -19.23 27.15
C ALA A 428 -11.89 -19.11 27.60
N MET A 429 -12.76 -19.95 27.04
CA MET A 429 -14.16 -20.06 27.46
C MET A 429 -14.24 -20.92 28.71
N LEU A 430 -14.98 -20.44 29.71
CA LEU A 430 -15.35 -21.22 30.90
C LEU A 430 -16.51 -22.16 30.58
N TYR A 431 -16.48 -23.33 31.20
CA TYR A 431 -17.55 -24.33 31.11
C TYR A 431 -18.87 -23.83 31.71
N GLU A 432 -19.93 -24.62 31.49
CA GLU A 432 -21.23 -24.39 32.11
C GLU A 432 -21.13 -24.21 33.64
N PRO A 433 -21.97 -23.36 34.25
CA PRO A 433 -23.08 -22.63 33.64
C PRO A 433 -22.71 -21.26 33.02
N TYR A 434 -21.44 -20.87 33.03
CA TYR A 434 -21.05 -19.49 32.71
C TYR A 434 -21.00 -19.19 31.20
N LEU A 435 -20.38 -20.08 30.39
CA LEU A 435 -20.23 -19.91 28.94
C LEU A 435 -19.74 -18.51 28.54
N ARG A 436 -18.74 -18.03 29.27
CA ARG A 436 -18.13 -16.69 29.19
C ARG A 436 -16.62 -16.84 29.24
N SER A 437 -15.91 -15.80 28.84
CA SER A 437 -14.45 -15.74 28.97
C SER A 437 -14.06 -14.64 29.95
N ARG A 438 -12.96 -14.86 30.68
CA ARG A 438 -12.29 -13.83 31.47
C ARG A 438 -11.69 -12.73 30.60
N TRP A 439 -11.58 -12.93 29.29
CA TRP A 439 -11.24 -11.88 28.33
C TRP A 439 -12.23 -11.84 27.16
N SER A 440 -13.10 -10.84 27.16
CA SER A 440 -14.15 -10.69 26.14
C SER A 440 -13.67 -9.89 24.93
N GLN A 441 -13.21 -10.59 23.89
CA GLN A 441 -12.70 -9.99 22.64
C GLN A 441 -13.63 -8.92 22.04
N ARG A 442 -14.94 -9.16 22.01
CA ARG A 442 -15.92 -8.21 21.46
C ARG A 442 -16.03 -6.92 22.28
N HIS A 443 -15.94 -7.00 23.61
CA HIS A 443 -16.00 -5.80 24.46
C HIS A 443 -14.69 -5.02 24.41
N VAL A 444 -13.56 -5.73 24.30
CA VAL A 444 -12.25 -5.09 24.08
C VAL A 444 -12.24 -4.33 22.76
N ALA A 445 -12.70 -4.95 21.68
CA ALA A 445 -12.87 -4.29 20.39
C ALA A 445 -13.81 -3.07 20.46
N ARG A 446 -14.88 -3.14 21.27
CA ARG A 446 -15.79 -2.00 21.51
C ARG A 446 -15.09 -0.82 22.22
N ILE A 447 -14.24 -1.12 23.22
CA ILE A 447 -13.43 -0.11 23.92
C ILE A 447 -12.41 0.49 22.95
N ALA A 448 -11.78 -0.35 22.13
CA ALA A 448 -10.83 0.04 21.08
C ALA A 448 -11.45 0.74 19.86
N GLY A 449 -12.72 1.15 19.93
CA GLY A 449 -13.36 1.96 18.90
C GLY A 449 -13.88 1.21 17.66
N LEU A 450 -13.74 -0.11 17.57
CA LEU A 450 -14.02 -0.87 16.34
C LEU A 450 -15.51 -0.96 15.95
N GLY A 451 -16.43 -0.61 16.84
CA GLY A 451 -17.86 -0.71 16.53
C GLY A 451 -18.80 -0.51 17.70
N SER A 452 -20.08 -0.85 17.49
CA SER A 452 -21.13 -0.86 18.52
C SER A 452 -21.83 -2.23 18.57
N PHE A 453 -22.62 -2.50 19.61
CA PHE A 453 -23.24 -3.82 19.78
C PHE A 453 -24.62 -3.90 19.14
N GLY A 454 -24.86 -4.94 18.34
CA GLY A 454 -26.19 -5.27 17.84
C GLY A 454 -27.09 -5.91 18.90
N VAL A 455 -28.39 -5.99 18.61
CA VAL A 455 -29.33 -6.85 19.38
C VAL A 455 -28.91 -8.32 19.30
N ASN A 456 -28.24 -8.73 18.21
CA ASN A 456 -27.63 -10.06 18.08
C ASN A 456 -26.42 -10.32 18.99
N ASN A 457 -26.09 -9.38 19.89
CA ASN A 457 -24.92 -9.40 20.77
C ASN A 457 -23.57 -9.45 20.04
N MET A 458 -23.53 -9.18 18.74
CA MET A 458 -22.30 -9.09 17.97
C MET A 458 -21.78 -7.65 17.93
N LEU A 459 -20.47 -7.52 17.77
CA LEU A 459 -19.86 -6.25 17.42
C LEU A 459 -20.19 -5.95 15.96
N LEU A 460 -20.87 -4.84 15.72
CA LEU A 460 -21.13 -4.30 14.39
C LEU A 460 -19.98 -3.35 14.08
N THR A 461 -19.19 -3.66 13.06
CA THR A 461 -18.07 -2.84 12.59
C THR A 461 -18.44 -2.12 11.30
N GLU A 462 -17.55 -1.27 10.79
CA GLU A 462 -17.70 -0.70 9.45
C GLU A 462 -17.74 -1.75 8.32
N LYS A 463 -17.11 -2.92 8.53
CA LYS A 463 -17.13 -4.08 7.63
C LYS A 463 -18.24 -5.09 7.98
N GLY A 464 -19.18 -4.72 8.85
CA GLY A 464 -20.26 -5.57 9.31
C GLY A 464 -19.90 -6.41 10.54
N CYS A 465 -20.63 -7.49 10.78
CA CYS A 465 -20.52 -8.31 11.99
C CYS A 465 -20.08 -9.77 11.76
N CYS A 466 -19.87 -10.14 10.50
CA CYS A 466 -19.43 -11.48 10.10
C CYS A 466 -17.90 -11.54 10.06
N GLY A 467 -17.32 -12.10 11.11
CA GLY A 467 -15.88 -12.21 11.29
C GLY A 467 -15.53 -12.57 12.74
N ARG A 468 -14.26 -12.44 13.11
CA ARG A 468 -13.79 -12.70 14.48
C ARG A 468 -12.88 -11.61 14.99
N SER A 469 -12.93 -11.38 16.30
CA SER A 469 -12.08 -10.39 16.99
C SER A 469 -11.07 -11.08 17.87
N TYR A 470 -9.86 -10.52 17.91
CA TYR A 470 -8.76 -10.93 18.77
C TYR A 470 -8.04 -9.69 19.30
N SER A 471 -7.11 -9.89 20.23
CA SER A 471 -6.32 -8.80 20.80
C SER A 471 -5.05 -9.31 21.49
N ILE A 472 -4.08 -8.41 21.63
CA ILE A 472 -2.92 -8.55 22.51
C ILE A 472 -2.79 -7.33 23.43
N VAL A 473 -2.15 -7.50 24.59
CA VAL A 473 -1.86 -6.41 25.54
C VAL A 473 -0.38 -6.06 25.45
N THR A 474 -0.02 -4.78 25.45
CA THR A 474 1.37 -4.34 25.30
C THR A 474 1.75 -3.13 26.17
N SER A 475 3.03 -3.02 26.53
CA SER A 475 3.62 -1.82 27.12
C SER A 475 3.95 -0.73 26.09
N MET A 476 3.80 -0.99 24.79
CA MET A 476 4.00 -0.02 23.71
C MET A 476 2.98 1.13 23.81
N PRO A 477 3.43 2.41 23.86
CA PRO A 477 2.55 3.56 23.97
C PRO A 477 2.01 3.97 22.59
N LEU A 478 0.97 3.26 22.13
CA LEU A 478 0.31 3.54 20.86
C LEU A 478 -0.73 4.67 20.99
N PRO A 479 -0.97 5.47 19.94
CA PRO A 479 -2.10 6.39 19.89
C PRO A 479 -3.42 5.64 20.05
N VAL A 480 -4.24 6.05 21.03
CA VAL A 480 -5.47 5.35 21.41
C VAL A 480 -6.68 5.85 20.63
N ASP A 481 -7.53 4.92 20.21
CA ASP A 481 -8.81 5.19 19.59
C ASP A 481 -9.88 5.51 20.64
N LYS A 482 -10.86 6.33 20.27
CA LYS A 482 -12.02 6.60 21.12
C LYS A 482 -13.09 5.52 20.88
N PRO A 483 -13.78 5.05 21.94
CA PRO A 483 -14.93 4.18 21.77
C PRO A 483 -15.95 4.79 20.79
N CYS A 484 -16.43 3.98 19.84
CA CYS A 484 -17.44 4.40 18.86
C CYS A 484 -18.66 5.01 19.57
N GLN A 485 -19.07 6.21 19.18
CA GLN A 485 -20.23 6.88 19.80
C GLN A 485 -21.54 6.59 19.08
N GLU A 486 -21.46 6.04 17.87
CA GLU A 486 -22.62 5.81 17.04
C GLU A 486 -23.22 4.42 17.23
N GLU A 487 -24.55 4.36 17.26
CA GLU A 487 -25.32 3.13 17.29
C GLU A 487 -25.56 2.61 15.88
N TYR A 488 -24.94 1.48 15.53
CA TYR A 488 -25.06 0.85 14.22
C TYR A 488 -26.24 -0.12 14.14
N CYS A 489 -26.82 -0.52 15.28
CA CYS A 489 -27.97 -1.39 15.25
C CYS A 489 -29.23 -0.60 14.88
N LEU A 490 -29.78 -0.85 13.70
CA LEU A 490 -31.01 -0.20 13.24
C LEU A 490 -32.18 -0.34 14.24
N TYR A 491 -32.29 -1.47 14.94
CA TYR A 491 -33.28 -1.60 16.02
C TYR A 491 -33.07 -0.61 17.16
N LYS A 492 -31.84 -0.52 17.67
CA LYS A 492 -31.51 0.38 18.78
C LYS A 492 -31.60 1.85 18.37
N LYS A 493 -31.37 2.14 17.08
CA LYS A 493 -31.45 3.48 16.51
C LYS A 493 -32.90 3.95 16.27
N ASN A 494 -33.76 3.11 15.69
CA ASN A 494 -35.12 3.51 15.30
C ASN A 494 -36.16 2.36 15.28
N GLY A 495 -35.83 1.18 15.80
CA GLY A 495 -36.76 0.04 15.88
C GLY A 495 -36.97 -0.73 14.57
N SER A 496 -36.31 -0.36 13.46
CA SER A 496 -36.68 -0.86 12.11
C SER A 496 -36.24 -2.28 11.74
N CYS A 497 -35.40 -2.95 12.55
CA CYS A 497 -34.83 -4.25 12.15
C CYS A 497 -34.75 -5.25 13.31
N LEU A 498 -35.42 -6.40 13.19
CA LEU A 498 -35.31 -7.53 14.13
C LEU A 498 -34.96 -8.86 13.45
N LEU A 499 -34.38 -8.80 12.25
CA LEU A 499 -34.10 -9.99 11.45
C LEU A 499 -33.22 -11.01 12.19
N CYS A 500 -32.30 -10.57 13.05
CA CYS A 500 -31.44 -11.48 13.81
C CYS A 500 -32.21 -12.30 14.86
N VAL A 501 -33.22 -11.70 15.49
CA VAL A 501 -34.14 -12.37 16.43
C VAL A 501 -35.03 -13.33 15.65
N GLN A 502 -35.61 -12.86 14.54
CA GLN A 502 -36.50 -13.67 13.69
C GLN A 502 -35.81 -14.89 13.08
N ARG A 503 -34.51 -14.79 12.77
CA ARG A 503 -33.72 -15.89 12.20
C ARG A 503 -33.05 -16.80 13.23
N CYS A 504 -33.24 -16.57 14.53
CA CYS A 504 -32.70 -17.47 15.54
C CYS A 504 -33.45 -18.82 15.48
N PRO A 505 -32.80 -19.94 15.08
CA PRO A 505 -33.50 -21.19 14.77
C PRO A 505 -34.16 -21.84 15.99
N ILE A 506 -33.69 -21.49 17.17
CA ILE A 506 -34.13 -22.06 18.45
C ILE A 506 -34.72 -21.01 19.39
N GLY A 507 -34.87 -19.76 18.94
CA GLY A 507 -35.38 -18.67 19.78
C GLY A 507 -34.56 -18.42 21.05
N ALA A 508 -33.24 -18.63 21.00
CA ALA A 508 -32.32 -18.27 22.09
C ALA A 508 -32.07 -16.76 22.16
N LEU A 509 -32.25 -16.04 21.06
CA LEU A 509 -32.08 -14.60 20.97
C LEU A 509 -33.45 -13.93 20.90
N THR A 510 -33.75 -13.05 21.85
CA THR A 510 -34.97 -12.24 21.89
C THR A 510 -34.62 -10.76 22.03
N THR A 511 -35.63 -9.88 22.00
CA THR A 511 -35.45 -8.45 22.31
C THR A 511 -35.17 -8.19 23.78
N GLU A 512 -35.54 -9.13 24.66
CA GLU A 512 -35.41 -9.02 26.12
C GLU A 512 -34.12 -9.66 26.65
N GLY A 513 -33.50 -10.57 25.89
CA GLY A 513 -32.29 -11.23 26.33
C GLY A 513 -31.72 -12.26 25.37
N PHE A 514 -30.64 -12.92 25.81
CA PHE A 514 -29.97 -13.98 25.07
C PHE A 514 -29.68 -15.17 25.99
N ASP A 515 -30.36 -16.28 25.70
CA ASP A 515 -30.16 -17.56 26.36
C ASP A 515 -28.92 -18.26 25.78
N ARG A 516 -27.80 -18.08 26.48
CA ARG A 516 -26.49 -18.62 26.08
C ARG A 516 -26.43 -20.14 26.15
N VAL A 517 -27.10 -20.75 27.12
CA VAL A 517 -27.09 -22.20 27.32
C VAL A 517 -27.86 -22.87 26.19
N LYS A 518 -29.08 -22.37 25.92
CA LYS A 518 -29.88 -22.87 24.79
C LYS A 518 -29.14 -22.70 23.46
N CYS A 519 -28.47 -21.55 23.26
CA CYS A 519 -27.63 -21.33 22.08
C CYS A 519 -26.50 -22.34 22.00
N HIS A 520 -25.77 -22.55 23.09
CA HIS A 520 -24.62 -23.46 23.15
C HIS A 520 -25.00 -24.91 22.82
N HIS A 521 -26.07 -25.44 23.42
CA HIS A 521 -26.54 -26.81 23.11
C HIS A 521 -26.90 -26.98 21.64
N HIS A 522 -27.44 -25.94 21.00
CA HIS A 522 -27.68 -25.97 19.55
C HIS A 522 -26.37 -25.97 18.75
N LEU A 523 -25.35 -25.22 19.18
CA LEU A 523 -24.02 -25.27 18.54
C LEU A 523 -23.37 -26.65 18.69
N GLU A 524 -23.47 -27.29 19.85
CA GLU A 524 -22.99 -28.66 20.06
C GLU A 524 -23.74 -29.67 19.20
N SER A 525 -25.07 -29.56 19.12
CA SER A 525 -25.88 -30.39 18.24
C SER A 525 -25.51 -30.21 16.76
N ASN A 526 -25.20 -28.99 16.33
CA ASN A 526 -24.69 -28.75 14.98
C ASN A 526 -23.30 -29.37 14.80
N GLY A 527 -22.40 -29.29 15.79
CA GLY A 527 -21.09 -29.94 15.74
C GLY A 527 -21.17 -31.44 15.48
N GLN A 528 -22.19 -32.13 16.00
CA GLN A 528 -22.43 -33.56 15.72
C GLN A 528 -22.90 -33.85 14.28
N LYS A 529 -23.41 -32.84 13.57
CA LYS A 529 -24.00 -32.95 12.23
C LYS A 529 -23.13 -32.33 11.14
N ASN A 530 -22.23 -31.42 11.52
CA ASN A 530 -21.35 -30.71 10.60
C ASN A 530 -20.22 -31.63 10.14
N PHE A 531 -19.87 -31.52 8.85
CA PHE A 531 -18.87 -32.39 8.23
C PHE A 531 -17.48 -32.34 8.91
N ASN A 532 -17.13 -31.21 9.52
CA ASN A 532 -15.84 -30.97 10.19
C ASN A 532 -15.93 -30.90 11.73
N GLY A 533 -17.08 -31.21 12.31
CA GLY A 533 -17.28 -31.16 13.77
C GLY A 533 -17.37 -29.75 14.37
N ALA A 534 -17.36 -28.67 13.58
CA ALA A 534 -17.36 -27.31 14.12
C ALA A 534 -18.66 -26.98 14.84
N THR A 535 -18.59 -26.50 16.08
CA THR A 535 -19.76 -26.12 16.89
C THR A 535 -20.26 -24.69 16.54
N VAL A 536 -20.88 -24.53 15.38
CA VAL A 536 -21.29 -23.22 14.82
C VAL A 536 -22.74 -23.17 14.31
N CYS A 537 -23.26 -21.95 14.11
CA CYS A 537 -24.59 -21.68 13.53
C CYS A 537 -24.57 -20.43 12.64
N GLY A 538 -24.45 -19.23 13.23
CA GLY A 538 -24.29 -17.97 12.49
C GLY A 538 -25.56 -17.38 11.83
N LYS A 539 -26.75 -17.97 12.03
CA LYS A 539 -27.98 -17.51 11.37
C LYS A 539 -28.49 -16.15 11.86
N CYS A 540 -28.10 -15.74 13.07
CA CYS A 540 -28.39 -14.40 13.61
C CYS A 540 -27.44 -13.30 13.10
N VAL A 541 -26.45 -13.65 12.27
CA VAL A 541 -25.48 -12.70 11.70
C VAL A 541 -25.45 -12.73 10.18
N ALA A 542 -25.80 -13.85 9.53
CA ALA A 542 -25.78 -13.99 8.07
C ALA A 542 -27.06 -13.42 7.42
N GLY A 543 -26.87 -12.62 6.36
CA GLY A 543 -27.96 -12.04 5.55
C GLY A 543 -28.78 -10.97 6.27
N MET A 544 -28.17 -10.24 7.21
CA MET A 544 -28.69 -9.06 7.91
C MET A 544 -28.18 -7.77 7.21
N PRO A 545 -28.86 -6.62 7.38
CA PRO A 545 -28.32 -5.33 6.93
C PRO A 545 -26.91 -5.04 7.45
N CYS A 546 -26.60 -5.48 8.68
CA CYS A 546 -25.30 -5.33 9.33
C CYS A 546 -24.30 -6.47 9.04
N SER A 547 -24.58 -7.39 8.12
CA SER A 547 -23.67 -8.52 7.84
C SER A 547 -22.37 -8.08 7.18
N PHE A 548 -22.46 -7.18 6.21
CA PHE A 548 -21.36 -6.85 5.28
C PHE A 548 -20.78 -5.45 5.46
N LYS A 549 -21.51 -4.58 6.16
CA LYS A 549 -21.15 -3.18 6.36
C LYS A 549 -21.87 -2.61 7.58
N ARG A 550 -21.47 -1.42 7.98
CA ARG A 550 -22.30 -0.54 8.80
C ARG A 550 -23.61 -0.20 8.06
N PRO A 551 -24.78 -0.54 8.63
CA PRO A 551 -26.08 -0.33 7.99
C PRO A 551 -26.61 1.10 8.09
#